data_AF-A0A9N9TDF1-F1
#
_entry.id   AF-A0A9N9TDF1-F1
#
_cell.length_a   1.000
_cell.length_b   1.000
_cell.length_c   1.000
_cell.angle_alpha   90.00
_cell.angle_beta   90.00
_cell.angle_gamma   90.00
#
_symmetry.space_group_name_H-M   'P 1'
#
loop_
_entity.id
_entity.type
_entity.pdbx_description
1 polymer ?
#
loop_
_entity_poly.entity_id
_entity_poly.type
_entity_poly.pdbx_seq_one_letter_code
_entity_poly.pdbx_strand_id
1 'polypeptide(L)'
;MKVCMDPATKRYLWDSLCKIRDSGKCIVLTSHSMEECEALCTRIAIMVNGNFKCLGSTQHLKNKFAEGYTLTIKLKKLPESAGLVHADTELIEKYIKDHFPRAHLREKHQELLYYYITDTSMAWSTMFGILERAKRSDLNIEDYSLGQSSLEQVFLTFTKHQNPEGDDVKKKN
;
A
#
# COMPACT_ATOMS: atom_id res chain seq x y z
N MET A 1 -11.65 -6.37 15.26
CA MET A 1 -11.11 -7.63 15.82
C MET A 1 -9.59 -7.58 15.80
N LYS A 2 -8.92 -7.48 16.95
CA LYS A 2 -7.48 -7.80 17.08
C LYS A 2 -7.44 -9.14 17.80
N VAL A 3 -7.63 -10.22 17.04
CA VAL A 3 -7.72 -11.57 17.61
C VAL A 3 -6.45 -12.30 17.21
N CYS A 4 -5.64 -12.68 18.19
CA CYS A 4 -4.67 -13.75 18.02
C CYS A 4 -5.46 -15.04 17.79
N MET A 5 -5.82 -15.29 16.53
CA MET A 5 -6.37 -16.56 16.07
C MET A 5 -5.20 -17.36 15.50
N ASP A 6 -5.08 -18.62 15.90
CA ASP A 6 -4.22 -19.56 15.20
C ASP A 6 -4.58 -19.59 13.70
N PRO A 7 -3.60 -19.70 12.78
CA PRO A 7 -3.85 -19.71 11.34
C PRO A 7 -4.90 -20.75 10.91
N ALA A 8 -4.96 -21.89 11.60
CA ALA A 8 -5.95 -22.94 11.38
C ALA A 8 -7.37 -22.49 11.75
N THR A 9 -7.54 -21.89 12.94
CA THR A 9 -8.83 -21.37 13.40
C THR A 9 -9.31 -20.20 12.54
N LYS A 10 -8.38 -19.34 12.09
CA LYS A 10 -8.67 -18.25 11.17
C LYS A 10 -9.25 -18.77 9.85
N ARG A 11 -8.62 -19.78 9.24
CA ARG A 11 -9.12 -20.45 8.03
C ARG A 11 -10.51 -21.06 8.23
N TYR A 12 -10.71 -21.80 9.33
CA TYR A 12 -12.02 -22.39 9.62
C TYR A 12 -13.13 -21.35 9.74
N LEU A 13 -12.84 -20.21 10.39
CA LEU A 13 -13.79 -19.13 10.55
C LEU A 13 -14.08 -18.44 9.19
N TRP A 14 -13.06 -18.26 8.36
CA TRP A 14 -13.21 -17.74 7.00
C TRP A 14 -14.09 -18.64 6.12
N ASP A 15 -13.84 -19.96 6.13
CA ASP A 15 -14.65 -20.93 5.39
C ASP A 15 -16.11 -20.93 5.87
N SER A 16 -16.32 -20.81 7.18
CA SER A 16 -17.66 -20.73 7.77
C SER A 16 -18.39 -19.46 7.35
N LEU A 17 -17.71 -18.31 7.36
CA LEU A 17 -18.27 -17.04 6.90
C LEU A 17 -18.62 -17.08 5.42
N CYS A 18 -17.76 -17.67 4.58
CA CYS A 18 -18.04 -17.88 3.16
C CYS A 18 -19.30 -18.73 2.96
N LYS A 19 -19.44 -19.86 3.66
CA LYS A 19 -20.64 -20.71 3.60
C LYS A 19 -21.91 -19.95 4.02
N ILE A 20 -21.83 -19.15 5.08
CA ILE A 20 -22.98 -18.35 5.56
C ILE A 20 -23.37 -17.29 4.53
N ARG A 21 -22.38 -16.60 3.94
CA ARG A 21 -22.61 -15.64 2.86
C ARG A 21 -23.26 -16.30 1.64
N ASP A 22 -22.73 -17.46 1.24
CA ASP A 22 -23.23 -18.21 0.08
C ASP A 22 -24.64 -18.79 0.33
N SER A 23 -25.04 -18.95 1.60
CA SER A 23 -26.43 -19.26 1.99
C SER A 23 -27.40 -18.06 1.90
N GLY A 24 -26.95 -16.92 1.37
CA GLY A 24 -27.76 -15.73 1.13
C GLY A 24 -27.94 -14.82 2.35
N LYS A 25 -27.17 -15.02 3.42
CA LYS A 25 -27.24 -14.20 4.65
C LYS A 25 -26.33 -12.99 4.56
N CYS A 26 -26.78 -11.86 5.12
CA CYS A 26 -25.97 -10.65 5.25
C CYS A 26 -25.12 -10.71 6.53
N ILE A 27 -23.83 -10.41 6.41
CA ILE A 27 -22.88 -10.40 7.53
C ILE A 27 -22.22 -9.02 7.56
N VAL A 28 -22.23 -8.37 8.72
CA VAL A 28 -21.51 -7.11 8.95
C VAL A 28 -20.34 -7.41 9.88
N LEU A 29 -19.13 -7.08 9.42
CA LEU A 29 -17.88 -7.31 10.15
C LEU A 29 -17.16 -5.98 10.32
N THR A 30 -16.59 -5.76 11.50
CA THR A 30 -15.72 -4.61 11.79
C THR A 30 -14.32 -5.11 12.10
N SER A 31 -13.39 -4.88 11.17
CA SER A 31 -11.97 -5.14 11.39
C SER A 31 -11.13 -3.88 11.19
N HIS A 32 -10.02 -3.85 11.90
CA HIS A 32 -8.95 -2.88 11.75
C HIS A 32 -7.89 -3.37 10.75
N SER A 33 -7.90 -4.67 10.43
CA SER A 33 -7.03 -5.24 9.41
C SER A 33 -7.68 -5.09 8.05
N MET A 34 -7.03 -4.32 7.17
CA MET A 34 -7.49 -4.15 5.79
C MET A 34 -7.35 -5.43 4.98
N GLU A 35 -6.38 -6.28 5.32
CA GLU A 35 -6.19 -7.60 4.69
C GLU A 35 -7.40 -8.52 4.96
N GLU A 36 -7.92 -8.54 6.19
CA GLU A 36 -9.11 -9.34 6.53
C GLU A 36 -10.37 -8.82 5.84
N CYS A 37 -10.55 -7.50 5.81
CA CYS A 37 -11.67 -6.87 5.13
C CYS A 37 -11.63 -7.15 3.62
N GLU A 38 -10.46 -7.11 2.99
CA GLU A 38 -10.29 -7.41 1.58
C GLU A 38 -10.55 -8.89 1.26
N ALA A 39 -10.16 -9.81 2.14
CA ALA A 39 -10.37 -11.25 1.93
C ALA A 39 -11.83 -11.69 2.12
N LEU A 40 -12.53 -11.13 3.11
CA LEU A 40 -13.86 -11.61 3.52
C LEU A 40 -15.03 -10.80 2.95
N CYS A 41 -14.85 -9.49 2.77
CA CYS A 41 -15.96 -8.60 2.45
C CYS A 41 -16.11 -8.38 0.95
N THR A 42 -17.35 -8.42 0.45
CA THR A 42 -17.68 -8.04 -0.93
C THR A 42 -17.75 -6.53 -1.12
N ARG A 43 -18.12 -5.80 -0.07
CA ARG A 43 -18.15 -4.35 0.01
C ARG A 43 -17.48 -3.89 1.29
N ILE A 44 -16.69 -2.83 1.18
CA ILE A 44 -15.94 -2.24 2.28
C ILE A 44 -16.41 -0.80 2.45
N ALA A 45 -16.61 -0.42 3.70
CA ALA A 45 -16.87 0.95 4.12
C ALA A 45 -15.72 1.42 5.03
N ILE A 46 -15.17 2.60 4.77
CA ILE A 46 -14.19 3.22 5.65
C ILE A 46 -14.87 4.35 6.41
N MET A 47 -14.82 4.28 7.73
CA MET A 47 -15.35 5.29 8.64
C MET A 47 -14.19 6.02 9.32
N VAL A 48 -14.25 7.36 9.34
CA VAL A 48 -13.27 8.23 10.01
C VAL A 48 -14.03 9.32 10.76
N ASN A 49 -13.74 9.50 12.06
CA ASN A 49 -14.40 10.49 12.94
C ASN A 49 -15.93 10.42 12.90
N GLY A 50 -16.49 9.20 13.02
CA GLY A 50 -17.93 8.96 13.03
C GLY A 50 -18.64 9.13 11.67
N ASN A 51 -17.90 9.46 10.60
CA ASN A 51 -18.46 9.68 9.26
C ASN A 51 -17.94 8.65 8.25
N PHE A 52 -18.83 8.11 7.41
CA PHE A 52 -18.43 7.24 6.30
C PHE A 52 -17.76 8.06 5.20
N LYS A 53 -16.48 7.79 4.94
CA LYS A 53 -15.69 8.47 3.90
C LYS A 53 -15.84 7.81 2.53
N CYS A 54 -15.94 6.48 2.50
CA CYS A 54 -16.14 5.74 1.27
C CYS A 54 -16.84 4.40 1.51
N LEU A 55 -17.51 3.91 0.48
CA LEU A 55 -18.23 2.63 0.44
C LEU A 55 -18.15 2.07 -0.98
N GLY A 56 -17.80 0.80 -1.14
CA GLY A 56 -17.70 0.16 -2.46
C GLY A 56 -16.99 -1.19 -2.42
N SER A 57 -16.73 -1.79 -3.58
CA SER A 57 -15.86 -2.97 -3.67
C SER A 57 -14.39 -2.58 -3.47
N THR A 58 -13.54 -3.53 -3.09
CA THR A 58 -12.08 -3.33 -2.93
C THR A 58 -11.46 -2.65 -4.14
N GLN A 59 -11.78 -3.14 -5.35
CA GLN A 59 -11.30 -2.56 -6.61
C GLN A 59 -11.83 -1.15 -6.86
N HIS A 60 -13.10 -0.87 -6.54
CA HIS A 60 -13.65 0.47 -6.69
C HIS A 60 -12.95 1.47 -5.76
N LEU A 61 -12.73 1.09 -4.49
CA LEU A 61 -12.00 1.95 -3.55
C LEU A 61 -10.56 2.17 -4.01
N LYS A 62 -9.88 1.10 -4.45
CA LYS A 62 -8.50 1.21 -4.96
C LYS A 62 -8.42 2.13 -6.18
N ASN A 63 -9.32 2.00 -7.13
CA ASN A 63 -9.30 2.83 -8.34
C ASN A 63 -9.71 4.29 -8.06
N LYS A 64 -10.65 4.52 -7.15
CA LYS A 64 -11.18 5.87 -6.87
C LYS A 64 -10.31 6.67 -5.91
N PHE A 65 -9.62 6.00 -4.98
CA PHE A 65 -8.91 6.66 -3.89
C PHE A 65 -7.44 6.27 -3.78
N ALA A 66 -7.01 5.17 -4.40
CA ALA A 66 -5.59 4.84 -4.49
C ALA A 66 -5.00 5.50 -5.73
N GLU A 67 -4.68 6.77 -5.59
CA GLU A 67 -3.93 7.53 -6.60
C GLU A 67 -2.45 7.16 -6.51
N GLY A 68 -2.09 6.05 -7.16
CA GLY A 68 -0.68 5.74 -7.41
C GLY A 68 -0.29 4.26 -7.36
N TYR A 69 0.97 4.03 -7.73
CA TYR A 69 1.65 2.75 -7.73
C TYR A 69 2.75 2.73 -6.68
N THR A 70 3.00 1.55 -6.11
CA THR A 70 4.13 1.30 -5.23
C THR A 70 5.25 0.64 -6.04
N LEU A 71 6.44 1.21 -5.97
CA LEU A 71 7.64 0.68 -6.59
C LEU A 71 8.63 0.31 -5.48
N THR A 72 9.02 -0.96 -5.44
CA THR A 72 10.09 -1.45 -4.57
C THR A 72 11.27 -1.84 -5.42
N ILE A 73 12.45 -1.33 -5.09
CA ILE A 73 13.71 -1.65 -5.78
C ILE A 73 14.64 -2.32 -4.77
N LYS A 74 15.21 -3.45 -5.14
CA LYS A 74 16.23 -4.17 -4.38
C LYS A 74 17.58 -3.99 -5.05
N LEU A 75 18.56 -3.51 -4.30
CA LEU A 75 19.95 -3.33 -4.74
C LEU A 75 20.75 -4.61 -4.49
N LYS A 76 21.79 -4.87 -5.28
CA LYS A 76 22.70 -5.98 -5.01
C LYS A 76 23.61 -5.63 -3.82
N LYS A 77 23.78 -6.57 -2.90
CA LYS A 77 24.79 -6.50 -1.85
C LYS A 77 26.19 -6.37 -2.45
N LEU A 78 26.81 -5.19 -2.35
CA LEU A 78 28.26 -5.11 -2.44
C LEU A 78 28.87 -5.41 -1.06
N PRO A 79 30.04 -6.07 -1.02
CA PRO A 79 30.77 -6.29 0.23
C PRO A 79 31.09 -4.94 0.90
N GLU A 80 30.90 -4.87 2.22
CA GLU A 80 31.07 -3.67 3.08
C GLU A 80 32.47 -3.03 3.02
N SER A 81 33.44 -3.67 2.35
CA SER A 81 34.82 -3.22 2.20
C SER A 81 35.05 -2.16 1.12
N ALA A 82 34.04 -1.81 0.32
CA ALA A 82 34.14 -0.74 -0.67
C ALA A 82 33.14 0.37 -0.32
N GLY A 83 33.62 1.55 0.08
CA GLY A 83 32.82 2.76 0.38
C GLY A 83 32.06 3.37 -0.81
N LEU A 84 31.60 2.54 -1.76
CA LEU A 84 30.94 2.89 -3.01
C LEU A 84 29.40 2.88 -2.92
N VAL A 85 28.82 2.36 -1.83
CA VAL A 85 27.37 2.14 -1.66
C VAL A 85 26.54 3.43 -1.81
N HIS A 86 27.12 4.59 -1.50
CA HIS A 86 26.42 5.88 -1.62
C HIS A 86 26.25 6.35 -3.07
N ALA A 87 27.23 6.11 -3.95
CA ALA A 87 27.20 6.61 -5.32
C ALA A 87 26.12 5.94 -6.17
N ASP A 88 25.93 4.63 -6.01
CA ASP A 88 24.94 3.88 -6.79
C ASP A 88 23.50 4.25 -6.42
N THR A 89 23.25 4.60 -5.15
CA THR A 89 21.90 4.98 -4.73
C THR A 89 21.49 6.33 -5.33
N GLU A 90 22.40 7.29 -5.40
CA GLU A 90 22.12 8.61 -5.99
C GLU A 90 21.82 8.53 -7.49
N LEU A 91 22.50 7.64 -8.22
CA LEU A 91 22.23 7.40 -9.63
C LEU A 91 20.83 6.82 -9.85
N ILE A 92 20.41 5.88 -9.00
CA ILE A 92 19.07 5.29 -9.06
C ILE A 92 18.01 6.33 -8.70
N GLU A 93 18.23 7.11 -7.64
CA GLU A 93 17.33 8.20 -7.26
C GLU A 93 17.18 9.22 -8.40
N LYS A 94 18.28 9.56 -9.07
CA LYS A 94 18.25 10.46 -10.23
C LYS A 94 17.49 9.85 -11.41
N TYR A 95 17.73 8.58 -11.74
CA TYR A 95 17.03 7.87 -12.81
C TYR A 95 15.51 7.79 -12.54
N ILE A 96 15.13 7.50 -11.30
CA ILE A 96 13.71 7.46 -10.90
C ILE A 96 13.10 8.87 -10.95
N LYS A 97 13.79 9.92 -10.51
CA LYS A 97 13.28 11.30 -10.63
C LYS A 97 13.13 11.76 -12.09
N ASP A 98 14.02 11.33 -12.98
CA ASP A 98 13.99 11.68 -14.40
C ASP A 98 12.81 11.01 -15.11
N HIS A 99 12.62 9.71 -14.91
CA HIS A 99 11.56 8.94 -15.57
C HIS A 99 10.20 9.00 -14.85
N PHE A 100 10.20 9.20 -13.53
CA PHE A 100 9.01 9.27 -12.68
C PHE A 100 9.04 10.54 -11.83
N PRO A 101 8.73 11.71 -12.41
CA PRO A 101 8.83 13.01 -11.71
C PRO A 101 7.89 13.12 -10.50
N ARG A 102 6.84 12.31 -10.43
CA ARG A 102 5.91 12.22 -9.28
C ARG A 102 6.15 10.97 -8.40
N ALA A 103 7.34 10.39 -8.47
CA ALA A 103 7.76 9.35 -7.53
C ALA A 103 8.31 9.99 -6.25
N HIS A 104 7.75 9.61 -5.11
CA HIS A 104 8.22 10.02 -3.79
C HIS A 104 8.86 8.83 -3.08
N LEU A 105 10.12 8.97 -2.64
CA LEU A 105 10.76 8.00 -1.78
C LEU A 105 10.05 8.03 -0.41
N ARG A 106 9.43 6.91 -0.04
CA ARG A 106 8.74 6.72 1.24
C ARG A 106 9.71 6.24 2.30
N GLU A 107 10.51 5.24 1.96
CA GLU A 107 11.38 4.55 2.91
C GLU A 107 12.61 3.98 2.21
N LYS A 108 13.75 4.01 2.90
CA LYS A 108 15.01 3.41 2.47
C LYS A 108 15.51 2.54 3.61
N HIS A 109 15.60 1.23 3.36
CA HIS A 109 16.03 0.26 4.36
C HIS A 109 17.08 -0.68 3.75
N GLN A 110 18.34 -0.52 4.15
CA GLN A 110 19.47 -1.29 3.63
C GLN A 110 19.54 -1.21 2.08
N GLU A 111 19.30 -2.33 1.39
CA GLU A 111 19.27 -2.44 -0.07
C GLU A 111 17.87 -2.26 -0.67
N LEU A 112 16.84 -2.01 0.14
CA LEU A 112 15.47 -1.86 -0.34
C LEU A 112 15.05 -0.39 -0.34
N LEU A 113 14.61 0.07 -1.51
CA LEU A 113 14.07 1.41 -1.72
C LEU A 113 12.57 1.30 -2.01
N TYR A 114 11.75 2.03 -1.25
CA TYR A 114 10.30 2.07 -1.41
C TYR A 114 9.86 3.43 -1.95
N TYR A 115 9.31 3.43 -3.16
CA TYR A 115 8.79 4.61 -3.84
C TYR A 115 7.27 4.53 -4.00
N TYR A 116 6.64 5.70 -3.96
CA TYR A 116 5.22 5.89 -4.25
C TYR A 116 5.08 6.81 -5.47
N ILE A 117 4.57 6.27 -6.57
CA ILE A 117 4.38 6.98 -7.84
C ILE A 117 2.93 7.44 -7.89
N THR A 118 2.67 8.74 -7.82
CA THR A 118 1.29 9.28 -7.91
C THR A 118 0.80 9.43 -9.35
N ASP A 119 1.69 9.28 -10.33
CA ASP A 119 1.33 9.39 -11.74
C ASP A 119 0.72 8.08 -12.26
N THR A 120 -0.60 8.09 -12.46
CA THR A 120 -1.36 6.96 -13.04
C THR A 120 -1.56 7.06 -14.54
N SER A 121 -1.01 8.10 -15.20
CA SER A 121 -1.17 8.30 -16.65
C SER A 121 -0.32 7.35 -17.49
N MET A 122 0.76 6.83 -16.92
CA MET A 122 1.69 5.95 -17.64
C MET A 122 1.20 4.49 -17.61
N ALA A 123 1.31 3.81 -18.76
CA ALA A 123 0.97 2.40 -18.84
C ALA A 123 1.98 1.53 -18.08
N TRP A 124 1.50 0.46 -17.45
CA TRP A 124 2.34 -0.52 -16.73
C TRP A 124 3.48 -1.05 -17.59
N SER A 125 3.24 -1.35 -18.87
CA SER A 125 4.25 -1.83 -19.81
C SER A 125 5.43 -0.86 -19.94
N THR A 126 5.16 0.44 -20.00
CA THR A 126 6.18 1.48 -20.05
C THR A 126 6.97 1.54 -18.75
N MET A 127 6.28 1.48 -17.60
CA MET A 127 6.93 1.48 -16.29
C MET A 127 7.87 0.28 -16.11
N PHE A 128 7.37 -0.93 -16.41
CA PHE A 128 8.17 -2.16 -16.42
C PHE A 128 9.35 -2.03 -17.38
N GLY A 129 9.14 -1.49 -18.59
CA GLY A 129 10.21 -1.29 -19.57
C GLY A 129 11.31 -0.32 -19.10
N ILE A 130 10.94 0.75 -18.39
CA ILE A 130 11.90 1.71 -17.80
C ILE A 130 12.75 1.04 -16.72
N LEU A 131 12.12 0.26 -15.83
CA LEU A 131 12.79 -0.43 -14.73
C LEU A 131 13.65 -1.60 -15.23
N GLU A 132 13.18 -2.32 -16.23
CA GLU A 132 13.94 -3.40 -16.88
C GLU A 132 15.21 -2.85 -17.54
N ARG A 133 15.13 -1.70 -18.20
CA ARG A 133 16.31 -0.99 -18.70
C ARG A 133 17.23 -0.56 -17.56
N ALA A 134 16.67 -0.03 -16.47
CA ALA A 134 17.46 0.35 -15.30
C ALA A 134 18.24 -0.83 -14.74
N LYS A 135 17.60 -2.01 -14.61
CA LYS A 135 18.21 -3.25 -14.12
C LYS A 135 19.33 -3.79 -15.02
N ARG A 136 19.24 -3.55 -16.34
CA ARG A 136 20.26 -3.99 -17.32
C ARG A 136 21.41 -3.01 -17.47
N SER A 137 21.25 -1.77 -17.04
CA SER A 137 22.31 -0.76 -17.01
C SER A 137 23.31 -1.06 -15.89
N ASP A 138 24.35 -0.23 -15.78
CA ASP A 138 25.29 -0.25 -14.64
C ASP A 138 24.66 0.22 -13.31
N LEU A 139 23.33 0.30 -13.23
CA LEU A 139 22.63 0.52 -11.97
C LEU A 139 22.61 -0.81 -11.24
N ASN A 140 23.13 -0.82 -10.01
CA ASN A 140 23.32 -2.01 -9.21
C ASN A 140 22.00 -2.59 -8.61
N ILE A 141 20.99 -2.76 -9.45
CA ILE A 141 19.67 -3.27 -9.12
C ILE A 141 19.70 -4.80 -9.22
N GLU A 142 19.33 -5.47 -8.13
CA GLU A 142 19.14 -6.92 -8.09
C GLU A 142 17.75 -7.28 -8.60
N ASP A 143 16.73 -6.59 -8.11
CA ASP A 143 15.34 -6.84 -8.50
C ASP A 143 14.44 -5.63 -8.30
N TYR A 144 13.25 -5.67 -8.89
CA TYR A 144 12.23 -4.63 -8.70
C TYR A 144 10.83 -5.22 -8.67
N SER A 145 9.91 -4.52 -8.01
CA SER A 145 8.50 -4.86 -7.93
C SER A 145 7.63 -3.63 -8.11
N LEU A 146 6.64 -3.73 -8.98
CA LEU A 146 5.60 -2.72 -9.18
C LEU A 146 4.26 -3.28 -8.70
N GLY A 147 3.55 -2.50 -7.91
CA GLY A 147 2.25 -2.87 -7.33
C GLY A 147 1.25 -1.72 -7.38
N GLN A 148 -0.03 -2.05 -7.38
CA GLN A 148 -1.06 -1.06 -7.07
C GLN A 148 -1.06 -0.79 -5.56
N SER A 149 -1.35 0.45 -5.19
CA SER A 149 -1.54 0.84 -3.80
C SER A 149 -2.54 -0.06 -3.06
N SER A 150 -2.18 -0.44 -1.83
CA SER A 150 -3.02 -1.30 -1.00
C SER A 150 -4.22 -0.55 -0.43
N LEU A 151 -5.25 -1.29 0.01
CA LEU A 151 -6.39 -0.70 0.72
C LEU A 151 -5.96 0.01 2.02
N GLU A 152 -4.88 -0.46 2.64
CA GLU A 152 -4.25 0.19 3.78
C GLU A 152 -3.72 1.59 3.43
N GLN A 153 -3.07 1.76 2.27
CA GLN A 153 -2.63 3.10 1.83
C GLN A 153 -3.83 4.03 1.60
N VAL A 154 -4.92 3.53 1.01
CA VAL A 154 -6.17 4.28 0.86
C VAL A 154 -6.69 4.74 2.23
N PHE A 155 -6.72 3.83 3.21
CA PHE A 155 -7.12 4.15 4.57
C PHE A 155 -6.21 5.22 5.20
N LEU A 156 -4.89 5.07 5.10
CA LEU A 156 -3.91 6.05 5.61
C LEU A 156 -4.11 7.44 4.99
N THR A 157 -4.43 7.53 3.71
CA THR A 157 -4.73 8.83 3.06
C THR A 157 -5.95 9.51 3.70
N PHE A 158 -6.98 8.74 4.05
CA PHE A 158 -8.16 9.28 4.72
C PHE A 158 -7.91 9.66 6.18
N THR A 159 -7.06 8.93 6.89
CA THR A 159 -6.75 9.23 8.31
C THR A 159 -5.68 10.29 8.49
N LYS A 160 -4.82 10.55 7.49
CA LYS A 160 -3.86 11.67 7.51
C LYS A 160 -4.51 13.05 7.68
N HIS A 161 -5.80 13.19 7.37
CA HIS A 161 -6.58 14.40 7.57
C HIS A 161 -7.27 14.49 8.94
N GLN A 162 -6.96 13.60 9.88
CA GLN A 162 -7.34 13.78 11.28
C GLN A 162 -6.47 14.89 11.89
N ASN A 163 -6.92 16.14 11.78
CA ASN A 163 -6.48 17.16 12.73
C ASN A 163 -6.89 16.70 14.14
N PRO A 164 -5.99 16.73 15.14
CA PRO A 164 -6.34 16.50 16.54
C PRO A 164 -7.07 17.70 17.18
N GLU A 165 -7.93 18.40 16.45
CA GLU A 165 -8.68 19.55 16.96
C GLU A 165 -10.17 19.24 16.94
N GLY A 166 -10.69 18.90 18.11
CA GLY A 166 -12.11 18.62 18.30
C GLY A 166 -12.52 18.12 19.68
N ASP A 167 -11.68 18.25 20.72
CA ASP A 167 -12.11 18.11 22.12
C ASP A 167 -12.23 19.51 22.76
N ASP A 168 -13.31 20.21 22.42
CA ASP A 168 -13.85 21.29 23.23
C ASP A 168 -15.38 21.13 23.33
N VAL A 169 -15.78 20.02 23.97
CA VAL A 169 -17.13 19.91 24.50
C VAL A 169 -17.23 20.84 25.70
N LYS A 170 -17.83 22.01 25.44
CA LYS A 170 -18.47 22.92 26.38
C LYS A 170 -18.83 22.23 27.72
N LYS A 171 -18.04 22.47 28.77
CA LYS A 171 -18.54 22.38 30.14
C LYS A 171 -19.47 23.56 30.37
N LYS A 172 -20.76 23.34 30.13
CA LYS A 172 -21.84 24.12 30.72
C LYS A 172 -22.38 23.29 31.86
N ASN A 173 -22.05 23.68 33.09
CA ASN A 173 -22.90 23.69 34.28
C ASN A 173 -22.10 24.31 35.43
#